data_AF-A0A820G902-F1
#
_entry.id   AF-A0A820G902-F1
#
_cell.length_a   1.000
_cell.length_b   1.000
_cell.length_c   1.000
_cell.angle_alpha   90.00
_cell.angle_beta   90.00
_cell.angle_gamma   90.00
#
_symmetry.space_group_name_H-M   'P 1'
#
loop_
_entity.id
_entity.type
_entity.pdbx_description
1 polymer ?
#
loop_
_entity_poly.entity_id
_entity_poly.type
_entity_poly.pdbx_seq_one_letter_code
_entity_poly.pdbx_strand_id
1 'polypeptide(L)'
;AFNIPELEKKPLTQVSRPGRGLLSKPLNTNLTSDEEDHVSRILDTITEKVQKRRLVLFSFFKPYDRSKAFTRACTKHQFGRVLRTLDLIPSPYDFNILCKKFEDRETGDINYALFCQMIEQDFVAIKIEPEEEFPFERARIDEEQKQEKLKVKIDTSNVNLNDLMGRIRHHVLIHRIRVKEFFEDFDPLRLGTISQSRFIRVLASLGLTGLDGVPLTQAQMLALCDHYRHPDQHDLVLWKQFEQDVESVFTLSDLEKSPTIQVSPQTIYEMPTAGTPDWSNIDPFNNEELHQAMQNWKTKCEQRRIEIVQPFQQFDKHNRGHVTRIQFRQCLAIAGLTYTEKELQAVEAAFIDDDGFAYRRFLEWIQPRRRDPLRYNILQEELKSLNKQKVLPDMKSLTSIQDILQKVKGQVFRRRIRLYEWLKDHDKLNCGRLSFDTFRRAINPCQLELTESELSLLED
;
A
#
# COMPACT_ATOMS: atom_id res chain seq x y z
N ALA A 1 -35.99 -10.38 -32.11
CA ALA A 1 -37.11 -11.31 -32.17
C ALA A 1 -37.56 -11.65 -30.75
N PHE A 2 -38.51 -10.89 -30.23
CA PHE A 2 -39.22 -11.15 -28.97
C PHE A 2 -40.75 -11.01 -29.17
N ASN A 3 -41.21 -10.99 -30.42
CA ASN A 3 -42.57 -10.55 -30.77
C ASN A 3 -43.53 -11.72 -31.04
N ILE A 4 -43.20 -12.94 -30.62
CA ILE A 4 -44.13 -14.06 -30.73
C ILE A 4 -44.94 -14.08 -29.41
N PRO A 5 -46.25 -13.78 -29.44
CA PRO A 5 -47.08 -13.75 -28.25
C PRO A 5 -47.13 -15.15 -27.61
N GLU A 6 -47.13 -15.20 -26.28
CA GLU A 6 -47.27 -16.44 -25.49
C GLU A 6 -46.17 -17.49 -25.69
N LEU A 7 -44.94 -17.07 -26.03
CA LEU A 7 -43.79 -17.98 -26.17
C LEU A 7 -43.55 -18.81 -24.89
N GLU A 8 -43.90 -18.26 -23.73
CA GLU A 8 -43.90 -18.92 -22.42
C GLU A 8 -44.81 -20.15 -22.31
N LYS A 9 -45.88 -20.23 -23.13
CA LYS A 9 -46.80 -21.37 -23.16
C LYS A 9 -46.42 -22.42 -24.20
N LYS A 10 -45.52 -22.08 -25.14
CA LYS A 10 -45.11 -22.97 -26.25
C LYS A 10 -43.58 -22.94 -26.42
N PRO A 11 -42.84 -23.53 -25.47
CA PRO A 11 -41.37 -23.44 -25.43
C PRO A 11 -40.67 -24.13 -26.61
N LEU A 12 -41.35 -25.00 -27.35
CA LEU A 12 -40.80 -25.70 -28.53
C LEU A 12 -40.90 -24.87 -29.83
N THR A 13 -41.46 -23.66 -29.78
CA THR A 13 -41.62 -22.82 -30.98
C THR A 13 -40.26 -22.23 -31.37
N GLN A 14 -39.69 -22.66 -32.50
CA GLN A 14 -38.45 -22.08 -33.02
C GLN A 14 -38.68 -20.64 -33.47
N VAL A 15 -38.14 -19.70 -32.70
CA VAL A 15 -38.21 -18.27 -33.01
C VAL A 15 -37.22 -17.96 -34.13
N SER A 16 -37.71 -17.46 -35.26
CA SER A 16 -36.85 -16.98 -36.34
C SER A 16 -35.98 -15.82 -35.84
N ARG A 17 -34.66 -16.03 -35.79
CA ARG A 17 -33.68 -14.99 -35.47
C ARG A 17 -33.56 -14.07 -36.70
N PRO A 18 -33.73 -12.74 -36.56
CA PRO A 18 -33.52 -11.83 -37.67
C PRO A 18 -32.06 -11.93 -38.13
N GLY A 19 -31.84 -11.85 -39.45
CA GLY A 19 -30.51 -12.00 -40.06
C GLY A 19 -29.46 -11.06 -39.46
N ARG A 20 -28.18 -11.47 -39.50
CA ARG A 20 -27.05 -10.69 -38.99
C ARG A 20 -27.08 -9.27 -39.59
N GLY A 21 -27.09 -8.25 -38.72
CA GLY A 21 -27.16 -6.84 -39.12
C GLY A 21 -28.57 -6.22 -39.08
N LEU A 22 -29.65 -6.96 -38.81
CA LEU A 22 -30.99 -6.34 -38.70
C LEU A 22 -31.14 -5.39 -37.49
N LEU A 23 -30.24 -5.49 -36.50
CA LEU A 23 -30.21 -4.64 -35.30
C LEU A 23 -29.20 -3.49 -35.40
N SER A 24 -28.36 -3.43 -36.44
CA SER A 24 -27.58 -2.22 -36.68
C SER A 24 -28.51 -1.16 -37.24
N LYS A 25 -28.70 -0.06 -36.50
CA LYS A 25 -29.39 1.12 -37.03
C LYS A 25 -28.72 1.49 -38.37
N PRO A 26 -29.49 1.62 -39.47
CA PRO A 26 -28.90 1.94 -40.77
C PRO A 26 -28.21 3.31 -40.72
N LEU A 27 -27.12 3.45 -41.49
CA LEU A 27 -26.44 4.74 -41.68
C LEU A 27 -27.44 5.79 -42.18
N ASN A 28 -27.14 7.06 -41.92
CA ASN A 28 -28.02 8.13 -42.34
C ASN A 28 -28.08 8.21 -43.88
N THR A 29 -29.25 7.92 -44.45
CA THR A 29 -29.52 7.93 -45.90
C THR A 29 -29.87 9.32 -46.45
N ASN A 30 -29.65 10.40 -45.68
CA ASN A 30 -30.01 11.78 -46.06
C ASN A 30 -28.87 12.52 -46.77
N LEU A 31 -28.01 11.80 -47.51
CA LEU A 31 -26.96 12.38 -48.34
C LEU A 31 -27.38 12.31 -49.81
N THR A 32 -27.02 13.32 -50.60
CA THR A 32 -27.18 13.27 -52.06
C THR A 32 -26.18 12.29 -52.67
N SER A 33 -26.44 11.77 -53.88
CA SER A 33 -25.50 10.87 -54.58
C SER A 33 -24.09 11.46 -54.65
N ASP A 34 -23.98 12.77 -54.92
CA ASP A 34 -22.70 13.48 -54.97
C ASP A 34 -22.00 13.56 -53.60
N GLU A 35 -22.76 13.73 -52.51
CA GLU A 35 -22.24 13.72 -51.14
C GLU A 35 -21.77 12.31 -50.75
N GLU A 36 -22.44 11.24 -51.18
CA GLU A 36 -22.03 9.85 -50.92
C GLU A 36 -20.74 9.47 -51.65
N ASP A 37 -20.60 9.85 -52.91
CA ASP A 37 -19.36 9.67 -53.68
C ASP A 37 -18.20 10.46 -53.06
N HIS A 38 -18.50 11.62 -52.48
CA HIS A 38 -17.50 12.44 -51.80
C HIS A 38 -17.06 11.82 -50.46
N VAL A 39 -17.99 11.31 -49.65
CA VAL A 39 -17.68 10.58 -48.41
C VAL A 39 -16.82 9.35 -48.70
N SER A 40 -17.11 8.63 -49.78
CA SER A 40 -16.34 7.44 -50.16
C SER A 40 -14.87 7.78 -50.43
N ARG A 41 -14.61 8.86 -51.17
CA ARG A 41 -13.24 9.38 -51.40
C ARG A 41 -12.53 9.81 -50.11
N ILE A 42 -13.27 10.41 -49.17
CA ILE A 42 -12.73 10.80 -47.86
C ILE A 42 -12.35 9.55 -47.05
N LEU A 43 -13.22 8.54 -47.03
CA LEU A 43 -12.97 7.27 -46.34
C LEU A 43 -11.76 6.55 -46.93
N ASP A 44 -11.61 6.49 -48.25
CA ASP A 44 -10.44 5.88 -48.91
C ASP A 44 -9.13 6.56 -48.49
N THR A 45 -9.14 7.90 -48.47
CA THR A 45 -7.96 8.70 -48.05
C THR A 45 -7.60 8.45 -46.57
N ILE A 46 -8.61 8.33 -45.70
CA ILE A 46 -8.39 8.01 -44.29
C ILE A 46 -7.87 6.57 -44.14
N THR A 47 -8.44 5.62 -44.89
CA THR A 47 -8.03 4.21 -44.90
C THR A 47 -6.58 4.04 -45.33
N GLU A 48 -6.15 4.70 -46.40
CA GLU A 48 -4.75 4.65 -46.85
C GLU A 48 -3.79 5.16 -45.75
N LYS A 49 -4.14 6.27 -45.09
CA LYS A 49 -3.33 6.83 -43.99
C LYS A 49 -3.29 5.90 -42.78
N VAL A 50 -4.40 5.27 -42.42
CA VAL A 50 -4.52 4.34 -41.30
C VAL A 50 -3.73 3.07 -41.56
N GLN A 51 -3.81 2.50 -42.76
CA GLN A 51 -3.05 1.32 -43.17
C GLN A 51 -1.54 1.62 -43.21
N LYS A 52 -1.13 2.72 -43.83
CA LYS A 52 0.29 3.13 -43.91
C LYS A 52 0.91 3.35 -42.53
N ARG A 53 0.13 3.87 -41.58
CA ARG A 53 0.57 4.13 -40.19
C ARG A 53 0.27 2.99 -39.22
N ARG A 54 -0.39 1.91 -39.67
CA ARG A 54 -0.83 0.75 -38.85
C ARG A 54 -1.56 1.16 -37.58
N LEU A 55 -2.51 2.09 -37.70
CA LEU A 55 -3.30 2.59 -36.57
C LEU A 55 -4.47 1.66 -36.27
N VAL A 56 -4.75 1.43 -34.98
CA VAL A 56 -5.94 0.71 -34.50
C VAL A 56 -6.95 1.72 -33.99
N LEU A 57 -7.82 2.25 -34.86
CA LEU A 57 -8.73 3.36 -34.59
C LEU A 57 -9.65 3.07 -33.41
N PHE A 58 -10.17 1.84 -33.34
CA PHE A 58 -11.10 1.44 -32.29
C PHE A 58 -10.56 1.72 -30.87
N SER A 59 -9.25 1.54 -30.66
CA SER A 59 -8.61 1.75 -29.36
C SER A 59 -8.68 3.21 -28.88
N PHE A 60 -8.73 4.17 -29.80
CA PHE A 60 -8.79 5.60 -29.52
C PHE A 60 -10.22 6.10 -29.25
N PHE A 61 -11.23 5.38 -29.77
CA PHE A 61 -12.63 5.69 -29.52
C PHE A 61 -13.19 5.00 -28.27
N LYS A 62 -12.65 3.82 -27.91
CA LYS A 62 -13.06 3.03 -26.72
C LYS A 62 -13.17 3.81 -25.41
N PRO A 63 -12.29 4.77 -25.07
CA PRO A 63 -12.41 5.53 -23.81
C PRO A 63 -13.65 6.41 -23.73
N TYR A 64 -14.26 6.75 -24.86
CA TYR A 64 -15.47 7.59 -24.92
C TYR A 64 -16.78 6.76 -24.77
N ASP A 65 -16.70 5.43 -24.89
CA ASP A 65 -17.82 4.48 -24.78
C ASP A 65 -17.91 3.85 -23.37
N ARG A 66 -17.65 4.65 -22.32
CA ARG A 66 -17.65 4.21 -20.91
C ARG A 66 -19.02 4.35 -20.23
N SER A 67 -20.09 4.61 -20.99
CA SER A 67 -21.43 4.79 -20.43
C SER A 67 -22.09 3.45 -20.07
N LYS A 68 -23.13 3.47 -19.21
CA LYS A 68 -23.83 2.26 -18.71
C LYS A 68 -24.50 1.42 -19.80
N ALA A 69 -24.66 1.97 -21.00
CA ALA A 69 -25.02 1.24 -22.21
C ALA A 69 -23.81 1.30 -23.15
N PHE A 70 -23.40 0.16 -23.69
CA PHE A 70 -22.35 0.06 -24.70
C PHE A 70 -22.90 0.61 -26.03
N THR A 71 -23.05 1.93 -26.10
CA THR A 71 -23.75 2.64 -27.16
C THR A 71 -22.92 2.73 -28.43
N ARG A 72 -21.59 2.54 -28.34
CA ARG A 72 -20.67 2.56 -29.49
C ARG A 72 -20.80 3.85 -30.32
N ALA A 73 -21.14 4.93 -29.63
CA ALA A 73 -21.35 6.25 -30.20
C ALA A 73 -20.47 7.27 -29.48
N CYS A 74 -20.08 8.35 -30.16
CA CYS A 74 -19.33 9.45 -29.57
C CYS A 74 -19.84 10.79 -30.11
N THR A 75 -19.69 11.85 -29.33
CA THR A 75 -20.13 13.19 -29.75
C THR A 75 -19.31 13.69 -30.94
N LYS A 76 -19.86 14.58 -31.78
CA LYS A 76 -19.13 15.18 -32.92
C LYS A 76 -17.80 15.81 -32.52
N HIS A 77 -17.76 16.43 -31.34
CA HIS A 77 -16.54 17.02 -30.78
C HIS A 77 -15.49 15.96 -30.42
N GLN A 78 -15.89 14.86 -29.76
CA GLN A 78 -15.00 13.75 -29.44
C GLN A 78 -14.48 13.08 -30.71
N PHE A 79 -15.34 12.89 -31.71
CA PHE A 79 -14.96 12.36 -33.02
C PHE A 79 -13.87 13.21 -33.69
N GLY A 80 -14.08 14.53 -33.77
CA GLY A 80 -13.09 15.46 -34.31
C GLY A 80 -11.79 15.50 -33.51
N ARG A 81 -11.85 15.34 -32.17
CA ARG A 81 -10.65 15.26 -31.33
C ARG A 81 -9.81 14.02 -31.66
N VAL A 82 -10.43 12.85 -31.80
CA VAL A 82 -9.70 11.62 -32.16
C VAL A 82 -9.05 11.74 -33.54
N LEU A 83 -9.78 12.22 -34.54
CA LEU A 83 -9.22 12.42 -35.88
C LEU A 83 -8.07 13.45 -35.88
N ARG A 84 -8.16 14.50 -35.06
CA ARG A 84 -7.05 15.48 -34.91
C ARG A 84 -5.83 14.85 -34.23
N THR A 85 -6.04 14.07 -33.17
CA THR A 85 -4.96 13.39 -32.45
C THR A 85 -4.21 12.40 -33.34
N LEU A 86 -4.92 11.74 -34.26
CA LEU A 86 -4.35 10.79 -35.21
C LEU A 86 -3.83 11.44 -36.51
N ASP A 87 -3.96 12.77 -36.63
CA ASP A 87 -3.59 13.52 -37.84
C ASP A 87 -4.33 12.99 -39.10
N LEU A 88 -5.62 12.69 -38.90
CA LEU A 88 -6.59 12.18 -39.89
C LEU A 88 -7.73 13.17 -40.14
N ILE A 89 -7.67 14.38 -39.58
CA ILE A 89 -8.75 15.36 -39.70
C ILE A 89 -8.87 15.86 -41.15
N PRO A 90 -10.05 15.71 -41.80
CA PRO A 90 -10.25 16.20 -43.16
C PRO A 90 -10.59 17.71 -43.15
N SER A 91 -10.85 18.29 -44.33
CA SER A 91 -11.30 19.69 -44.44
C SER A 91 -12.56 19.95 -43.59
N PRO A 92 -12.81 21.17 -43.08
CA PRO A 92 -14.02 21.46 -42.31
C PRO A 92 -15.32 21.11 -43.03
N TYR A 93 -15.35 21.24 -44.37
CA TYR A 93 -16.48 20.83 -45.20
C TYR A 93 -16.66 19.30 -45.18
N ASP A 94 -15.59 18.58 -45.52
CA ASP A 94 -15.51 17.11 -45.54
C ASP A 94 -15.86 16.50 -44.17
N PHE A 95 -15.38 17.11 -43.08
CA PHE A 95 -15.65 16.67 -41.72
C PHE A 95 -17.14 16.75 -41.39
N ASN A 96 -17.84 17.80 -41.84
CA ASN A 96 -19.27 17.95 -41.60
C ASN A 96 -20.08 16.91 -42.38
N ILE A 97 -19.71 16.61 -43.63
CA ILE A 97 -20.37 15.58 -44.43
C ILE A 97 -20.11 14.19 -43.84
N LEU A 98 -18.87 13.93 -43.40
CA LEU A 98 -18.51 12.70 -42.70
C LEU A 98 -19.33 12.53 -41.41
N CYS A 99 -19.45 13.58 -40.59
CA CYS A 99 -20.30 13.56 -39.40
C CYS A 99 -21.76 13.28 -39.77
N LYS A 100 -22.29 13.92 -40.82
CA LYS A 100 -23.68 13.74 -41.30
C LYS A 100 -23.97 12.29 -41.72
N LYS A 101 -22.99 11.57 -42.29
CA LYS A 101 -23.12 10.15 -42.69
C LYS A 101 -23.22 9.21 -41.49
N PHE A 102 -22.40 9.43 -40.47
CA PHE A 102 -22.26 8.53 -39.32
C PHE A 102 -23.06 8.95 -38.08
N GLU A 103 -23.77 10.08 -38.14
CA GLU A 103 -24.67 10.56 -37.08
C GLU A 103 -25.94 9.70 -36.96
N ASP A 104 -26.26 9.31 -35.73
CA ASP A 104 -27.52 8.65 -35.38
C ASP A 104 -28.65 9.69 -35.33
N ARG A 105 -29.77 9.39 -35.99
CA ARG A 105 -30.90 10.33 -36.16
C ARG A 105 -31.60 10.67 -34.85
N GLU A 106 -31.53 9.78 -33.87
CA GLU A 106 -32.24 9.94 -32.59
C GLU A 106 -31.39 10.69 -31.55
N THR A 107 -30.08 10.47 -31.55
CA THR A 107 -29.17 10.98 -30.50
C THR A 107 -28.30 12.14 -30.98
N GLY A 108 -28.08 12.28 -32.29
CA GLY A 108 -27.13 13.25 -32.84
C GLY A 108 -25.65 12.88 -32.62
N ASP A 109 -25.41 11.73 -32.00
CA ASP A 109 -24.07 11.19 -31.76
C ASP A 109 -23.57 10.40 -32.98
N ILE A 110 -22.26 10.35 -33.14
CA ILE A 110 -21.59 9.67 -34.25
C ILE A 110 -21.35 8.22 -33.88
N ASN A 111 -21.85 7.30 -34.71
CA ASN A 111 -21.57 5.88 -34.62
C ASN A 111 -20.16 5.57 -35.12
N TYR A 112 -19.19 5.72 -34.22
CA TYR A 112 -17.78 5.49 -34.55
C TYR A 112 -17.48 4.00 -34.83
N ALA A 113 -18.30 3.06 -34.34
CA ALA A 113 -18.09 1.64 -34.61
C ALA A 113 -18.31 1.29 -36.09
N LEU A 114 -19.33 1.88 -36.73
CA LEU A 114 -19.53 1.77 -38.18
C LEU A 114 -18.42 2.48 -38.96
N PHE A 115 -17.96 3.64 -38.48
CA PHE A 115 -16.82 4.33 -39.08
C PHE A 115 -15.55 3.48 -39.04
N CYS A 116 -15.22 2.87 -37.90
CA CYS A 116 -14.08 1.94 -37.78
C CYS A 116 -14.23 0.73 -38.69
N GLN A 117 -15.42 0.15 -38.80
CA GLN A 117 -15.68 -0.99 -39.69
C GLN A 117 -15.50 -0.66 -41.18
N MET A 118 -15.79 0.58 -41.59
CA MET A 118 -15.59 1.03 -42.97
C MET A 118 -14.11 1.22 -43.32
N ILE A 119 -13.25 1.47 -42.33
CA ILE A 119 -11.82 1.76 -42.53
C ILE A 119 -10.96 0.51 -42.29
N GLU A 120 -11.27 -0.26 -41.25
CA GLU A 120 -10.59 -1.48 -40.89
C GLU A 120 -11.48 -2.67 -41.28
N GLN A 121 -11.28 -3.24 -42.48
CA GLN A 121 -12.03 -4.42 -42.94
C GLN A 121 -11.85 -5.64 -42.01
N ASP A 122 -10.71 -5.73 -41.32
CA ASP A 122 -10.42 -6.76 -40.32
C ASP A 122 -11.15 -6.50 -38.97
N PHE A 123 -11.72 -5.30 -38.78
CA PHE A 123 -12.47 -4.94 -37.60
C PHE A 123 -13.95 -5.33 -37.76
N VAL A 124 -14.31 -6.50 -37.21
CA VAL A 124 -15.71 -6.90 -37.06
C VAL A 124 -16.30 -6.20 -35.83
N ALA A 125 -17.08 -5.13 -36.06
CA ALA A 125 -17.73 -4.38 -34.98
C ALA A 125 -18.66 -5.26 -34.12
N ILE A 126 -19.12 -6.42 -34.60
CA ILE A 126 -20.00 -7.34 -33.86
C ILE A 126 -19.35 -8.72 -33.78
N LYS A 127 -18.56 -8.99 -32.74
CA LYS A 127 -18.28 -10.37 -32.32
C LYS A 127 -19.51 -10.91 -31.58
N ILE A 128 -20.44 -11.49 -32.33
CA ILE A 128 -21.28 -12.58 -31.79
C ILE A 128 -20.69 -13.82 -32.43
N GLU A 129 -20.04 -14.66 -31.62
CA GLU A 129 -19.52 -15.94 -32.08
C GLU A 129 -20.66 -16.72 -32.76
N PRO A 130 -20.43 -17.39 -33.90
CA PRO A 130 -21.44 -18.27 -34.46
C PRO A 130 -21.73 -19.37 -33.44
N GLU A 131 -22.88 -19.31 -32.78
CA GLU A 131 -23.51 -20.51 -32.23
C GLU A 131 -23.81 -21.42 -33.44
N GLU A 132 -22.93 -22.39 -33.68
CA GLU A 132 -23.30 -23.56 -34.48
C GLU A 132 -24.55 -24.17 -33.84
N GLU A 133 -25.57 -24.49 -34.65
CA GLU A 133 -26.80 -25.12 -34.21
C GLU A 133 -26.49 -26.52 -33.65
N PHE A 134 -26.19 -26.60 -32.36
CA PHE A 134 -26.11 -27.87 -31.65
C PHE A 134 -27.53 -28.39 -31.39
N PRO A 135 -27.89 -29.60 -31.87
CA PRO A 135 -29.21 -30.19 -31.61
C PRO A 135 -29.46 -30.33 -30.10
N PHE A 136 -30.59 -29.75 -29.66
CA PHE A 136 -31.00 -29.60 -28.25
C PHE A 136 -30.96 -30.90 -27.42
N GLU A 137 -31.14 -32.07 -28.03
CA GLU A 137 -31.08 -33.36 -27.31
C GLU A 137 -29.65 -33.82 -26.95
N ARG A 138 -28.66 -33.57 -27.81
CA ARG A 138 -27.25 -33.91 -27.50
C ARG A 138 -26.63 -32.91 -26.54
N ALA A 139 -27.05 -31.64 -26.62
CA ALA A 139 -26.57 -30.57 -25.75
C ALA A 139 -26.85 -30.83 -24.26
N ARG A 140 -27.94 -31.50 -23.89
CA ARG A 140 -28.25 -31.73 -22.47
C ARG A 140 -27.39 -32.83 -21.84
N ILE A 141 -27.15 -33.91 -22.59
CA ILE A 141 -26.28 -35.03 -22.18
C ILE A 141 -24.80 -34.61 -22.26
N ASP A 142 -24.44 -33.87 -23.30
CA ASP A 142 -23.10 -33.32 -23.46
C ASP A 142 -22.86 -32.16 -22.47
N GLU A 143 -23.81 -31.30 -22.10
CA GLU A 143 -23.59 -30.27 -21.07
C GLU A 143 -23.47 -30.84 -19.66
N GLU A 144 -24.23 -31.88 -19.27
CA GLU A 144 -24.00 -32.56 -18.00
C GLU A 144 -22.62 -33.24 -17.99
N GLN A 145 -22.25 -33.95 -19.07
CA GLN A 145 -20.93 -34.58 -19.19
C GLN A 145 -19.78 -33.57 -19.39
N LYS A 146 -20.04 -32.39 -19.96
CA LYS A 146 -19.05 -31.33 -20.22
C LYS A 146 -18.95 -30.36 -19.05
N GLN A 147 -19.98 -30.17 -18.23
CA GLN A 147 -19.87 -29.54 -16.90
C GLN A 147 -19.13 -30.45 -15.92
N GLU A 148 -19.27 -31.77 -16.02
CA GLU A 148 -18.41 -32.71 -15.27
C GLU A 148 -16.97 -32.79 -15.83
N LYS A 149 -16.77 -32.70 -17.15
CA LYS A 149 -15.43 -32.70 -17.78
C LYS A 149 -14.70 -31.35 -17.78
N LEU A 150 -15.41 -30.21 -17.65
CA LEU A 150 -14.84 -28.84 -17.54
C LEU A 150 -14.66 -28.36 -16.09
N LYS A 151 -15.05 -29.15 -15.09
CA LYS A 151 -14.37 -29.09 -13.80
C LYS A 151 -12.97 -29.62 -14.03
N VAL A 152 -12.10 -28.77 -14.60
CA VAL A 152 -10.67 -28.89 -14.40
C VAL A 152 -10.55 -29.01 -12.89
N LYS A 153 -10.28 -30.21 -12.39
CA LYS A 153 -9.95 -30.42 -10.99
C LYS A 153 -8.63 -29.67 -10.82
N ILE A 154 -8.74 -28.39 -10.50
CA ILE A 154 -7.63 -27.58 -10.08
C ILE A 154 -7.07 -28.34 -8.89
N ASP A 155 -5.83 -28.80 -9.02
CA ASP A 155 -5.24 -29.70 -8.04
C ASP A 155 -5.02 -28.91 -6.74
N THR A 156 -5.94 -29.08 -5.79
CA THR A 156 -5.92 -28.41 -4.49
C THR A 156 -4.92 -29.06 -3.52
N SER A 157 -4.34 -30.20 -3.91
CA SER A 157 -3.45 -31.02 -3.06
C SER A 157 -2.11 -30.35 -2.73
N ASN A 158 -1.67 -29.37 -3.54
CA ASN A 158 -0.44 -28.61 -3.29
C ASN A 158 -0.64 -27.36 -2.41
N VAL A 159 -1.88 -27.10 -1.93
CA VAL A 159 -2.17 -25.94 -1.08
C VAL A 159 -2.05 -26.32 0.40
N ASN A 160 -1.06 -25.76 1.09
CA ASN A 160 -0.96 -25.88 2.53
C ASN A 160 -2.00 -24.98 3.21
N LEU A 161 -3.12 -25.57 3.62
CA LEU A 161 -4.25 -24.85 4.24
C LEU A 161 -3.88 -24.16 5.56
N ASN A 162 -2.98 -24.74 6.35
CA ASN A 162 -2.57 -24.15 7.63
C ASN A 162 -1.76 -22.87 7.42
N ASP A 163 -0.84 -22.89 6.44
CA ASP A 163 -0.07 -21.72 6.04
C ASP A 163 -1.00 -20.64 5.43
N LEU A 164 -1.91 -21.04 4.54
CA LEU A 164 -2.90 -20.13 3.95
C LEU A 164 -3.78 -19.43 5.01
N MET A 165 -4.29 -20.20 5.98
CA MET A 165 -5.06 -19.65 7.10
C MET A 165 -4.20 -18.73 7.98
N GLY A 166 -2.94 -19.10 8.24
CA GLY A 166 -1.97 -18.26 8.96
C GLY A 166 -1.76 -16.91 8.27
N ARG A 167 -1.60 -16.90 6.95
CA ARG A 167 -1.41 -15.65 6.19
C ARG A 167 -2.68 -14.80 6.13
N ILE A 168 -3.86 -15.41 5.97
CA ILE A 168 -5.14 -14.69 6.03
C ILE A 168 -5.32 -14.03 7.41
N ARG A 169 -5.06 -14.79 8.48
CA ARG A 169 -5.07 -14.30 9.86
C ARG A 169 -4.13 -13.11 10.07
N HIS A 170 -2.90 -13.21 9.57
CA HIS A 170 -1.90 -12.14 9.63
C HIS A 170 -2.36 -10.88 8.89
N HIS A 171 -2.87 -11.02 7.66
CA HIS A 171 -3.37 -9.90 6.86
C HIS A 171 -4.54 -9.18 7.56
N VAL A 172 -5.50 -9.95 8.10
CA VAL A 172 -6.63 -9.39 8.85
C VAL A 172 -6.16 -8.66 10.11
N LEU A 173 -5.13 -9.18 10.81
CA LEU A 173 -4.54 -8.56 11.98
C LEU A 173 -3.86 -7.22 11.66
N ILE A 174 -2.99 -7.18 10.65
CA ILE A 174 -2.27 -5.96 10.22
C ILE A 174 -3.25 -4.88 9.78
N HIS A 175 -4.21 -5.24 8.92
CA HIS A 175 -5.13 -4.28 8.34
C HIS A 175 -6.35 -3.99 9.22
N ARG A 176 -6.44 -4.61 10.41
CA ARG A 176 -7.56 -4.46 11.36
C ARG A 176 -8.92 -4.67 10.70
N ILE A 177 -9.01 -5.67 9.82
CA ILE A 177 -10.20 -5.95 9.02
C ILE A 177 -11.23 -6.68 9.88
N ARG A 178 -12.50 -6.23 9.86
CA ARG A 178 -13.62 -6.93 10.49
C ARG A 178 -14.29 -7.83 9.47
N VAL A 179 -13.90 -9.11 9.46
CA VAL A 179 -14.33 -10.10 8.47
C VAL A 179 -15.85 -10.22 8.42
N LYS A 180 -16.51 -10.19 9.58
CA LYS A 180 -17.97 -10.25 9.73
C LYS A 180 -18.75 -9.26 8.87
N GLU A 181 -18.31 -8.00 8.83
CA GLU A 181 -19.01 -6.92 8.11
C GLU A 181 -19.12 -7.21 6.60
N PHE A 182 -18.13 -7.92 6.03
CA PHE A 182 -18.12 -8.28 4.61
C PHE A 182 -19.03 -9.47 4.26
N PHE A 183 -19.35 -10.32 5.24
CA PHE A 183 -20.20 -11.49 5.03
C PHE A 183 -21.68 -11.24 5.40
N GLU A 184 -21.96 -10.30 6.31
CA GLU A 184 -23.33 -9.96 6.74
C GLU A 184 -24.23 -9.54 5.56
N ASP A 185 -23.70 -8.78 4.59
CA ASP A 185 -24.44 -8.35 3.40
C ASP A 185 -24.85 -9.51 2.47
N PHE A 186 -24.11 -10.63 2.51
CA PHE A 186 -24.33 -11.79 1.64
C PHE A 186 -25.18 -12.89 2.28
N ASP A 187 -25.44 -12.79 3.59
CA ASP A 187 -26.29 -13.69 4.39
C ASP A 187 -27.39 -12.91 5.14
N PRO A 188 -28.38 -12.34 4.42
CA PRO A 188 -29.47 -11.57 5.04
C PRO A 188 -30.34 -12.42 5.97
N LEU A 189 -30.35 -13.74 5.80
CA LEU A 189 -31.10 -14.69 6.63
C LEU A 189 -30.32 -15.15 7.87
N ARG A 190 -29.07 -14.71 8.05
CA ARG A 190 -28.18 -15.04 9.18
C ARG A 190 -28.01 -16.54 9.44
N LEU A 191 -28.15 -17.35 8.38
CA LEU A 191 -28.07 -18.81 8.45
C LEU A 191 -26.65 -19.28 8.79
N GLY A 192 -25.64 -18.43 8.57
CA GLY A 192 -24.24 -18.74 8.75
C GLY A 192 -23.62 -19.48 7.56
N THR A 193 -24.34 -19.54 6.44
CA THR A 193 -23.97 -20.25 5.23
C THR A 193 -24.16 -19.36 4.00
N ILE A 194 -23.22 -19.37 3.08
CA ILE A 194 -23.35 -18.70 1.78
C ILE A 194 -22.91 -19.61 0.64
N SER A 195 -23.40 -19.36 -0.57
CA SER A 195 -22.97 -20.12 -1.75
C SER A 195 -21.48 -19.93 -2.03
N GLN A 196 -20.81 -20.96 -2.55
CA GLN A 196 -19.38 -20.94 -2.92
C GLN A 196 -18.98 -19.70 -3.76
N SER A 197 -19.79 -19.34 -4.75
CA SER A 197 -19.51 -18.19 -5.63
C SER A 197 -19.57 -16.84 -4.90
N ARG A 198 -20.45 -16.69 -3.91
CA ARG A 198 -20.51 -15.52 -3.03
C ARG A 198 -19.31 -15.48 -2.10
N PHE A 199 -18.91 -16.63 -1.53
CA PHE A 199 -17.73 -16.73 -0.68
C PHE A 199 -16.46 -16.29 -1.41
N ILE A 200 -16.25 -16.75 -2.64
CA ILE A 200 -15.11 -16.32 -3.49
C ILE A 200 -15.14 -14.82 -3.76
N ARG A 201 -16.31 -14.23 -4.02
CA ARG A 201 -16.44 -12.77 -4.22
C ARG A 201 -16.08 -12.00 -2.96
N VAL A 202 -16.50 -12.47 -1.80
CA VAL A 202 -16.17 -11.85 -0.51
C VAL A 202 -14.67 -11.92 -0.27
N LEU A 203 -14.03 -13.08 -0.48
CA LEU A 203 -12.57 -13.24 -0.39
C LEU A 203 -11.81 -12.30 -1.34
N ALA A 204 -12.31 -12.12 -2.58
CA ALA A 204 -11.74 -11.16 -3.51
C ALA A 204 -11.93 -9.70 -3.05
N SER A 205 -13.05 -9.39 -2.38
CA SER A 205 -13.35 -8.04 -1.85
C SER A 205 -12.61 -7.70 -0.55
N LEU A 206 -12.21 -8.71 0.23
CA LEU A 206 -11.42 -8.58 1.47
C LEU A 206 -10.01 -8.03 1.21
N GLY A 207 -9.64 -7.77 -0.04
CA GLY A 207 -8.36 -7.17 -0.38
C GLY A 207 -7.19 -8.09 -0.08
N LEU A 208 -7.42 -9.41 -0.05
CA LEU A 208 -6.38 -10.43 0.12
C LEU A 208 -5.38 -10.49 -1.08
N THR A 209 -5.40 -9.44 -1.92
CA THR A 209 -4.40 -9.06 -2.93
C THR A 209 -3.02 -8.76 -2.35
N GLY A 210 -2.91 -8.56 -1.03
CA GLY A 210 -1.66 -8.31 -0.30
C GLY A 210 -1.02 -9.54 0.35
N LEU A 211 -1.38 -10.76 -0.06
CA LEU A 211 -0.66 -11.96 0.33
C LEU A 211 0.59 -12.08 -0.55
N ASP A 212 1.72 -11.57 -0.09
CA ASP A 212 3.03 -11.66 -0.77
C ASP A 212 3.05 -11.06 -2.20
N GLY A 213 2.26 -10.00 -2.42
CA GLY A 213 2.10 -9.36 -3.72
C GLY A 213 1.35 -10.18 -4.79
N VAL A 214 0.73 -11.31 -4.43
CA VAL A 214 -0.06 -12.16 -5.34
C VAL A 214 -1.49 -12.32 -4.80
N PRO A 215 -2.54 -12.01 -5.58
CA PRO A 215 -3.91 -12.32 -5.17
C PRO A 215 -4.06 -13.82 -4.93
N LEU A 216 -4.88 -14.23 -3.95
CA LEU A 216 -5.17 -15.65 -3.74
C LEU A 216 -5.45 -16.34 -5.07
N THR A 217 -4.69 -17.39 -5.35
CA THR A 217 -4.89 -18.17 -6.56
C THR A 217 -6.26 -18.85 -6.48
N GLN A 218 -6.91 -19.05 -7.62
CA GLN A 218 -8.20 -19.74 -7.69
C GLN A 218 -8.16 -21.12 -7.00
N ALA A 219 -7.04 -21.84 -7.06
CA ALA A 219 -6.80 -23.08 -6.33
C ALA A 219 -6.92 -22.93 -4.80
N GLN A 220 -6.35 -21.85 -4.25
CA GLN A 220 -6.37 -21.58 -2.81
C GLN A 220 -7.77 -21.19 -2.34
N MET A 221 -8.49 -20.38 -3.12
CA MET A 221 -9.88 -20.02 -2.82
C MET A 221 -10.80 -21.25 -2.85
N LEU A 222 -10.62 -22.15 -3.81
CA LEU A 222 -11.36 -23.41 -3.87
C LEU A 222 -11.02 -24.35 -2.71
N ALA A 223 -9.74 -24.46 -2.33
CA ALA A 223 -9.32 -25.24 -1.18
C ALA A 223 -9.97 -24.74 0.13
N LEU A 224 -10.13 -23.42 0.31
CA LEU A 224 -10.88 -22.86 1.43
C LEU A 224 -12.38 -23.19 1.36
N CYS A 225 -12.98 -23.12 0.15
CA CYS A 225 -14.37 -23.50 -0.02
C CYS A 225 -14.61 -24.98 0.33
N ASP A 226 -13.68 -25.86 -0.03
CA ASP A 226 -13.74 -27.29 0.28
C ASP A 226 -13.56 -27.55 1.78
N HIS A 227 -12.68 -26.79 2.45
CA HIS A 227 -12.44 -26.93 3.88
C HIS A 227 -13.66 -26.52 4.73
N TYR A 228 -14.32 -25.42 4.37
CA TYR A 228 -15.51 -24.91 5.08
C TYR A 228 -16.83 -25.36 4.43
N ARG A 229 -16.82 -26.46 3.69
CA ARG A 229 -18.01 -26.95 2.97
C ARG A 229 -19.05 -27.49 3.95
N HIS A 230 -20.33 -27.19 3.70
CA HIS A 230 -21.40 -27.75 4.52
C HIS A 230 -21.51 -29.28 4.31
N PRO A 231 -21.68 -30.09 5.37
CA PRO A 231 -21.73 -31.55 5.28
C PRO A 231 -22.86 -32.06 4.37
N ASP A 232 -24.07 -31.48 4.50
CA ASP A 232 -25.24 -31.92 3.73
C ASP A 232 -25.48 -31.14 2.42
N GLN A 233 -25.04 -29.87 2.33
CA GLN A 233 -25.33 -28.99 1.20
C GLN A 233 -24.04 -28.54 0.53
N HIS A 234 -23.65 -29.32 -0.46
CA HIS A 234 -22.37 -29.24 -1.15
C HIS A 234 -22.05 -27.93 -1.88
N ASP A 235 -23.05 -27.09 -2.13
CA ASP A 235 -22.89 -25.77 -2.77
C ASP A 235 -22.74 -24.61 -1.76
N LEU A 236 -22.93 -24.90 -0.47
CA LEU A 236 -22.85 -23.93 0.62
C LEU A 236 -21.56 -24.06 1.42
N VAL A 237 -21.04 -22.91 1.83
CA VAL A 237 -19.84 -22.73 2.63
C VAL A 237 -20.23 -22.10 3.98
N LEU A 238 -19.75 -22.70 5.06
CA LEU A 238 -19.94 -22.30 6.46
C LEU A 238 -19.05 -21.11 6.81
N TRP A 239 -19.43 -19.92 6.34
CA TRP A 239 -18.64 -18.71 6.53
C TRP A 239 -18.50 -18.29 8.00
N LYS A 240 -19.46 -18.64 8.88
CA LYS A 240 -19.34 -18.38 10.32
C LYS A 240 -18.22 -19.17 10.99
N GLN A 241 -17.93 -20.38 10.51
CA GLN A 241 -16.79 -21.16 11.00
C GLN A 241 -15.48 -20.53 10.52
N PHE A 242 -15.44 -20.10 9.26
CA PHE A 242 -14.30 -19.32 8.73
C PHE A 242 -14.08 -18.01 9.51
N GLU A 243 -15.15 -17.27 9.82
CA GLU A 243 -15.09 -16.06 10.66
C GLU A 243 -14.49 -16.38 12.01
N GLN A 244 -15.01 -17.41 12.71
CA GLN A 244 -14.51 -17.81 14.02
C GLN A 244 -13.02 -18.20 13.98
N ASP A 245 -12.60 -18.93 12.95
CA ASP A 245 -11.21 -19.36 12.78
C ASP A 245 -10.28 -18.21 12.42
N VAL A 246 -10.76 -17.13 11.79
CA VAL A 246 -9.96 -15.94 11.50
C VAL A 246 -9.96 -14.95 12.67
N GLU A 247 -11.09 -14.80 13.36
CA GLU A 247 -11.23 -13.93 14.54
C GLU A 247 -10.60 -14.51 15.80
N SER A 248 -10.32 -15.82 15.85
CA SER A 248 -9.59 -16.46 16.96
C SER A 248 -8.20 -15.83 17.24
N VAL A 249 -7.67 -15.07 16.28
CA VAL A 249 -6.43 -14.28 16.39
C VAL A 249 -6.58 -13.06 17.28
N PHE A 250 -7.77 -12.44 17.29
CA PHE A 250 -8.05 -11.28 18.13
C PHE A 250 -8.48 -11.69 19.54
N THR A 251 -9.37 -12.68 19.64
CA THR A 251 -9.96 -13.15 20.90
C THR A 251 -10.35 -14.63 20.79
N LEU A 252 -9.95 -15.46 21.74
CA LEU A 252 -10.53 -16.80 21.88
C LEU A 252 -11.99 -16.64 22.35
N SER A 253 -12.93 -17.26 21.62
CA SER A 253 -14.34 -17.31 21.99
C SER A 253 -14.50 -17.97 23.38
N ASP A 254 -15.46 -17.52 24.19
CA ASP A 254 -15.79 -18.08 25.52
C ASP A 254 -14.74 -17.89 26.65
N LEU A 255 -13.86 -16.88 26.60
CA LEU A 255 -13.00 -16.54 27.76
C LEU A 255 -13.81 -16.24 29.04
N GLU A 256 -15.02 -15.75 28.88
CA GLU A 256 -15.97 -15.43 29.95
C GLU A 256 -16.45 -16.68 30.71
N LYS A 257 -16.39 -17.88 30.10
CA LYS A 257 -16.80 -19.15 30.71
C LYS A 257 -15.66 -19.91 31.38
N SER A 258 -14.40 -19.55 31.08
CA SER A 258 -13.21 -20.27 31.58
C SER A 258 -12.03 -19.30 31.81
N PRO A 259 -11.99 -18.62 32.98
CA PRO A 259 -11.03 -17.55 33.28
C PRO A 259 -9.58 -18.02 33.46
N THR A 260 -9.32 -19.34 33.44
CA THR A 260 -7.97 -19.93 33.61
C THR A 260 -7.24 -20.19 32.29
N ILE A 261 -7.86 -19.91 31.14
CA ILE A 261 -7.21 -20.09 29.83
C ILE A 261 -6.19 -18.97 29.62
N GLN A 262 -4.89 -19.32 29.61
CA GLN A 262 -3.84 -18.41 29.19
C GLN A 262 -3.96 -18.17 27.68
N VAL A 263 -4.33 -16.95 27.31
CA VAL A 263 -4.30 -16.47 25.92
C VAL A 263 -2.85 -16.41 25.44
N SER A 264 -2.57 -17.12 24.35
CA SER A 264 -1.28 -17.07 23.65
C SER A 264 -1.03 -15.63 23.16
N PRO A 265 0.19 -15.08 23.31
CA PRO A 265 0.51 -13.73 22.85
C PRO A 265 0.27 -13.58 21.34
N GLN A 266 -0.28 -12.42 20.92
CA GLN A 266 -0.67 -12.10 19.53
C GLN A 266 0.48 -12.28 18.52
N THR A 267 1.73 -12.27 18.99
CA THR A 267 2.97 -12.52 18.24
C THR A 267 3.09 -13.93 17.66
N ILE A 268 2.28 -14.92 18.08
CA ILE A 268 2.32 -16.29 17.54
C ILE A 268 1.71 -16.38 16.13
N TYR A 269 0.88 -15.40 15.74
CA TYR A 269 0.23 -15.35 14.42
C TYR A 269 0.90 -14.39 13.43
N GLU A 270 2.03 -13.79 13.82
CA GLU A 270 2.94 -13.15 12.88
C GLU A 270 3.63 -14.26 12.07
N MET A 271 2.99 -14.68 10.99
CA MET A 271 3.67 -15.50 9.99
C MET A 271 4.83 -14.67 9.41
N PRO A 272 6.04 -15.23 9.26
CA PRO A 272 7.07 -14.59 8.46
C PRO A 272 6.50 -14.34 7.06
N THR A 273 6.56 -13.09 6.60
CA THR A 273 6.17 -12.63 5.25
C THR A 273 6.59 -13.67 4.21
N ALA A 274 5.69 -14.19 3.38
CA ALA A 274 6.14 -15.18 2.41
C ALA A 274 6.95 -14.47 1.31
N GLY A 275 8.18 -14.92 1.14
CA GLY A 275 9.23 -14.18 0.41
C GLY A 275 10.36 -13.68 1.32
N THR A 276 10.11 -13.54 2.62
CA THR A 276 11.18 -13.59 3.61
C THR A 276 11.40 -15.05 4.01
N PRO A 277 12.54 -15.70 3.66
CA PRO A 277 13.02 -16.78 4.52
C PRO A 277 13.05 -16.23 5.95
N ASP A 278 12.65 -17.04 6.92
CA ASP A 278 12.70 -16.72 8.35
C ASP A 278 14.14 -16.28 8.71
N TRP A 279 14.44 -14.97 8.64
CA TRP A 279 15.79 -14.42 8.81
C TRP A 279 16.26 -14.48 10.27
N SER A 280 15.39 -14.90 11.19
CA SER A 280 15.77 -15.34 12.53
C SER A 280 16.66 -16.59 12.48
N ASN A 281 16.47 -17.42 11.45
CA ASN A 281 17.06 -18.77 11.34
C ASN A 281 17.80 -19.02 10.02
N ILE A 282 17.62 -18.20 9.00
CA ILE A 282 18.39 -18.24 7.75
C ILE A 282 19.26 -17.01 7.75
N ASP A 283 20.58 -17.18 7.78
CA ASP A 283 21.50 -16.05 7.69
C ASP A 283 21.47 -15.50 6.25
N PRO A 284 21.11 -14.22 6.01
CA PRO A 284 21.20 -13.57 4.69
C PRO A 284 22.58 -13.65 4.05
N PHE A 285 23.59 -13.97 4.86
CA PHE A 285 24.96 -14.15 4.42
C PHE A 285 25.32 -15.55 3.91
N ASN A 286 24.41 -16.54 3.97
CA ASN A 286 24.73 -17.86 3.41
C ASN A 286 24.65 -17.90 1.87
N ASN A 287 24.18 -16.81 1.24
CA ASN A 287 24.23 -16.64 -0.21
C ASN A 287 25.50 -15.86 -0.61
N GLU A 288 26.56 -16.61 -0.92
CA GLU A 288 27.84 -16.08 -1.36
C GLU A 288 27.69 -15.08 -2.53
N GLU A 289 26.74 -15.31 -3.44
CA GLU A 289 26.49 -14.44 -4.60
C GLU A 289 25.95 -13.06 -4.18
N LEU A 290 25.07 -13.01 -3.17
CA LEU A 290 24.54 -11.76 -2.62
C LEU A 290 25.65 -10.97 -1.93
N HIS A 291 26.45 -11.65 -1.10
CA HIS A 291 27.54 -11.02 -0.36
C HIS A 291 28.61 -10.45 -1.32
N GLN A 292 29.00 -11.22 -2.33
CA GLN A 292 29.94 -10.77 -3.37
C GLN A 292 29.39 -9.57 -4.17
N ALA A 293 28.12 -9.63 -4.61
CA ALA A 293 27.48 -8.53 -5.34
C ALA A 293 27.49 -7.23 -4.54
N MET A 294 27.03 -7.31 -3.29
CA MET A 294 26.94 -6.17 -2.39
C MET A 294 28.33 -5.60 -2.11
N GLN A 295 29.32 -6.45 -1.79
CA GLN A 295 30.70 -6.01 -1.50
C GLN A 295 31.36 -5.36 -2.72
N ASN A 296 31.12 -5.89 -3.92
CA ASN A 296 31.61 -5.33 -5.18
C ASN A 296 31.01 -3.96 -5.44
N TRP A 297 29.70 -3.79 -5.23
CA TRP A 297 29.04 -2.49 -5.42
C TRP A 297 29.47 -1.47 -4.38
N LYS A 298 29.60 -1.86 -3.11
CA LYS A 298 30.15 -1.00 -2.05
C LYS A 298 31.55 -0.51 -2.36
N THR A 299 32.46 -1.42 -2.73
CA THR A 299 33.83 -1.08 -3.11
C THR A 299 33.85 -0.12 -4.31
N LYS A 300 33.01 -0.35 -5.32
CA LYS A 300 32.89 0.55 -6.48
C LYS A 300 32.35 1.92 -6.10
N CYS A 301 31.35 1.99 -5.24
CA CYS A 301 30.79 3.24 -4.72
C CYS A 301 31.84 4.03 -3.91
N GLU A 302 32.63 3.36 -3.08
CA GLU A 302 33.70 3.98 -2.29
C GLU A 302 34.86 4.47 -3.18
N GLN A 303 35.35 3.64 -4.11
CA GLN A 303 36.45 3.99 -5.01
C GLN A 303 36.10 5.15 -5.95
N ARG A 304 34.88 5.16 -6.50
CA ARG A 304 34.43 6.17 -7.45
C ARG A 304 33.69 7.35 -6.80
N ARG A 305 33.52 7.32 -5.47
CA ARG A 305 32.73 8.29 -4.70
C ARG A 305 31.33 8.53 -5.31
N ILE A 306 30.68 7.46 -5.74
CA ILE A 306 29.34 7.51 -6.34
C ILE A 306 28.32 7.71 -5.22
N GLU A 307 27.50 8.75 -5.30
CA GLU A 307 26.38 8.95 -4.37
C GLU A 307 25.13 8.24 -4.88
N ILE A 308 24.98 6.97 -4.51
CA ILE A 308 23.90 6.12 -5.03
C ILE A 308 22.51 6.52 -4.49
N VAL A 309 22.45 7.36 -3.45
CA VAL A 309 21.19 7.80 -2.85
C VAL A 309 20.40 8.77 -3.76
N GLN A 310 21.09 9.59 -4.55
CA GLN A 310 20.45 10.64 -5.37
C GLN A 310 19.48 10.06 -6.42
N PRO A 311 19.85 9.03 -7.22
CA PRO A 311 18.91 8.39 -8.14
C PRO A 311 17.65 7.86 -7.45
N PHE A 312 17.77 7.22 -6.28
CA PHE A 312 16.62 6.68 -5.56
C PHE A 312 15.68 7.78 -5.07
N GLN A 313 16.21 8.89 -4.57
CA GLN A 313 15.41 10.02 -4.10
C GLN A 313 14.62 10.71 -5.23
N GLN A 314 15.09 10.66 -6.48
CA GLN A 314 14.36 11.20 -7.63
C GLN A 314 13.08 10.41 -7.94
N PHE A 315 13.10 9.09 -7.70
CA PHE A 315 11.95 8.22 -7.91
C PHE A 315 11.01 8.18 -6.70
N ASP A 316 11.52 8.35 -5.48
CA ASP A 316 10.74 8.35 -4.25
C ASP A 316 10.43 9.77 -3.73
N LYS A 317 9.61 10.52 -4.48
CA LYS A 317 9.18 11.90 -4.13
C LYS A 317 8.48 12.01 -2.78
N HIS A 318 7.82 10.93 -2.35
CA HIS A 318 7.08 10.89 -1.09
C HIS A 318 7.90 10.33 0.07
N ASN A 319 9.19 10.02 -0.15
CA ASN A 319 10.09 9.49 0.85
C ASN A 319 9.48 8.29 1.61
N ARG A 320 8.92 7.34 0.86
CA ARG A 320 8.36 6.08 1.38
C ARG A 320 9.46 5.06 1.71
N GLY A 321 10.62 5.17 1.08
CA GLY A 321 11.74 4.25 1.22
C GLY A 321 11.74 3.08 0.24
N HIS A 322 10.84 3.10 -0.75
CA HIS A 322 10.64 2.04 -1.74
C HIS A 322 10.68 2.60 -3.16
N VAL A 323 11.16 1.78 -4.10
CA VAL A 323 11.09 2.05 -5.55
C VAL A 323 10.66 0.78 -6.30
N THR A 324 10.04 0.92 -7.47
CA THR A 324 9.66 -0.26 -8.27
C THR A 324 10.89 -1.02 -8.78
N ARG A 325 10.76 -2.31 -9.10
CA ARG A 325 11.85 -3.15 -9.64
C ARG A 325 12.52 -2.54 -10.87
N ILE A 326 11.72 -1.94 -11.77
CA ILE A 326 12.23 -1.26 -12.97
C ILE A 326 13.02 -0.01 -12.60
N GLN A 327 12.53 0.78 -11.64
CA GLN A 327 13.23 1.96 -11.14
C GLN A 327 14.54 1.61 -10.42
N PHE A 328 14.58 0.50 -9.67
CA PHE A 328 15.81 0.00 -9.06
C PHE A 328 16.88 -0.30 -10.13
N ARG A 329 16.53 -1.04 -11.19
CA ARG A 329 17.44 -1.32 -12.32
C ARG A 329 17.91 -0.04 -13.02
N GLN A 330 17.02 0.94 -13.18
CA GLN A 330 17.37 2.26 -13.70
C GLN A 330 18.35 3.01 -12.77
N CYS A 331 18.14 2.95 -11.45
CA CYS A 331 19.04 3.58 -10.48
C CYS A 331 20.45 2.98 -10.54
N LEU A 332 20.57 1.64 -10.65
CA LEU A 332 21.87 0.98 -10.83
C LEU A 332 22.57 1.41 -12.13
N ALA A 333 21.81 1.53 -13.22
CA ALA A 333 22.33 2.00 -14.50
C ALA A 333 22.82 3.46 -14.43
N ILE A 334 22.04 4.35 -13.79
CA ILE A 334 22.41 5.75 -13.56
C ILE A 334 23.67 5.85 -12.67
N ALA A 335 23.76 4.99 -11.65
CA ALA A 335 24.93 4.91 -10.78
C ALA A 335 26.16 4.28 -11.46
N GLY A 336 26.03 3.75 -12.68
CA GLY A 336 27.12 3.09 -13.40
C GLY A 336 27.60 1.79 -12.72
N LEU A 337 26.72 1.14 -11.96
CA LEU A 337 27.00 -0.14 -11.32
C LEU A 337 26.71 -1.28 -12.28
N THR A 338 27.75 -2.07 -12.57
CA THR A 338 27.63 -3.28 -13.38
C THR A 338 27.16 -4.44 -12.51
N TYR A 339 26.26 -5.24 -13.04
CA TYR A 339 25.70 -6.42 -12.36
C TYR A 339 25.56 -7.58 -13.34
N THR A 340 25.63 -8.80 -12.83
CA THR A 340 25.17 -10.00 -13.53
C THR A 340 23.71 -10.29 -13.18
N GLU A 341 23.01 -11.05 -14.04
CA GLU A 341 21.59 -11.34 -13.80
C GLU A 341 21.37 -12.17 -12.52
N LYS A 342 22.33 -13.04 -12.17
CA LYS A 342 22.28 -13.85 -10.93
C LYS A 342 22.43 -12.98 -9.68
N GLU A 343 23.42 -12.09 -9.66
CA GLU A 343 23.61 -11.13 -8.57
C GLU A 343 22.38 -10.23 -8.41
N LEU A 344 21.81 -9.78 -9.54
CA LEU A 344 20.61 -8.94 -9.53
C LEU A 344 19.40 -9.68 -8.95
N GLN A 345 19.20 -10.95 -9.34
CA GLN A 345 18.11 -11.77 -8.80
C GLN A 345 18.28 -12.04 -7.30
N ALA A 346 19.50 -12.30 -6.84
CA ALA A 346 19.79 -12.50 -5.41
C ALA A 346 19.47 -11.24 -4.59
N VAL A 347 19.84 -10.06 -5.09
CA VAL A 347 19.56 -8.77 -4.44
C VAL A 347 18.07 -8.43 -4.51
N GLU A 348 17.43 -8.62 -5.66
CA GLU A 348 15.98 -8.42 -5.81
C GLU A 348 15.20 -9.34 -4.87
N ALA A 349 15.59 -10.60 -4.70
CA ALA A 349 14.98 -11.52 -3.75
C ALA A 349 15.20 -11.10 -2.28
N ALA A 350 16.32 -10.46 -1.96
CA ALA A 350 16.66 -10.08 -0.59
C ALA A 350 16.00 -8.77 -0.12
N PHE A 351 15.71 -7.85 -1.05
CA PHE A 351 15.29 -6.47 -0.73
C PHE A 351 13.95 -6.05 -1.34
N ILE A 352 13.25 -6.91 -2.08
CA ILE A 352 11.86 -6.64 -2.50
C ILE A 352 10.90 -7.03 -1.38
N ASP A 353 9.97 -6.12 -1.08
CA ASP A 353 8.80 -6.29 -0.21
C ASP A 353 7.50 -5.92 -0.95
N ASP A 354 6.38 -5.94 -0.24
CA ASP A 354 5.04 -5.65 -0.77
C ASP A 354 4.91 -4.23 -1.35
N ASP A 355 5.72 -3.28 -0.87
CA ASP A 355 5.75 -1.88 -1.32
C ASP A 355 6.76 -1.64 -2.46
N GLY A 356 7.59 -2.63 -2.78
CA GLY A 356 8.56 -2.63 -3.87
C GLY A 356 9.98 -2.95 -3.39
N PHE A 357 10.99 -2.40 -4.03
CA PHE A 357 12.38 -2.57 -3.61
C PHE A 357 12.71 -1.60 -2.47
N ALA A 358 12.98 -2.14 -1.28
CA ALA A 358 13.33 -1.43 -0.06
C ALA A 358 14.74 -0.81 -0.13
N TYR A 359 14.89 0.24 -0.94
CA TYR A 359 16.19 0.83 -1.22
C TYR A 359 16.86 1.41 0.04
N ARG A 360 16.11 1.78 1.08
CA ARG A 360 16.71 2.26 2.35
C ARG A 360 17.56 1.19 3.04
N ARG A 361 17.06 -0.04 3.14
CA ARG A 361 17.79 -1.18 3.72
C ARG A 361 19.02 -1.53 2.89
N PHE A 362 18.87 -1.49 1.57
CA PHE A 362 19.97 -1.64 0.63
C PHE A 362 21.06 -0.56 0.80
N LEU A 363 20.66 0.71 0.95
CA LEU A 363 21.57 1.83 1.16
C LEU A 363 22.28 1.78 2.51
N GLU A 364 21.63 1.31 3.58
CA GLU A 364 22.28 1.12 4.88
C GLU A 364 23.50 0.20 4.79
N TRP A 365 23.47 -0.76 3.86
CA TRP A 365 24.57 -1.69 3.64
C TRP A 365 25.67 -1.08 2.74
N ILE A 366 25.29 -0.49 1.61
CA ILE A 366 26.25 0.04 0.61
C ILE A 366 26.86 1.37 1.05
N GLN A 367 26.03 2.32 1.48
CA GLN A 367 26.43 3.67 1.91
C GLN A 367 25.67 4.05 3.18
N PRO A 368 26.04 3.47 4.34
CA PRO A 368 25.46 3.88 5.61
C PRO A 368 25.70 5.38 5.80
N ARG A 369 24.61 6.15 5.80
CA ARG A 369 24.69 7.58 6.12
C ARG A 369 25.14 7.69 7.57
N ARG A 370 26.28 8.33 7.81
CA ARG A 370 26.60 8.83 9.15
C ARG A 370 25.49 9.79 9.54
N ARG A 371 24.59 9.36 10.42
CA ARG A 371 23.62 10.26 11.05
C ARG A 371 24.43 11.07 12.02
N ASP A 372 24.84 12.28 11.63
CA ASP A 372 25.38 13.23 12.58
C ASP A 372 24.32 13.41 13.69
N PRO A 373 24.68 13.19 14.97
CA PRO A 373 23.72 13.29 16.04
C PRO A 373 23.03 14.65 15.98
N LEU A 374 21.70 14.65 16.16
CA LEU A 374 20.92 15.88 16.18
C LEU A 374 21.59 16.85 17.15
N ARG A 375 22.02 18.02 16.64
CA ARG A 375 22.75 19.03 17.42
C ARG A 375 22.01 19.39 18.72
N TYR A 376 20.68 19.28 18.72
CA TYR A 376 19.83 19.42 19.89
C TYR A 376 20.13 18.43 21.02
N ASN A 377 20.39 17.16 20.72
CA ASN A 377 20.72 16.15 21.73
C ASN A 377 22.08 16.43 22.36
N ILE A 378 23.06 16.83 21.54
CA ILE A 378 24.37 17.29 22.00
C ILE A 378 24.20 18.52 22.92
N LEU A 379 23.41 19.50 22.50
CA LEU A 379 23.13 20.71 23.29
C LEU A 379 22.36 20.40 24.59
N GLN A 380 21.46 19.42 24.58
CA GLN A 380 20.76 18.98 25.79
C GLN A 380 21.72 18.27 26.77
N GLU A 381 22.64 17.46 26.27
CA GLU A 381 23.68 16.84 27.10
C GLU A 381 24.67 17.88 27.64
N GLU A 382 25.07 18.85 26.83
CA GLU A 382 25.87 20.01 27.26
C GLU A 382 25.13 20.85 28.30
N LEU A 383 23.84 21.13 28.12
CA LEU A 383 23.04 21.84 29.11
C LEU A 383 22.85 21.03 30.40
N LYS A 384 22.76 19.70 30.31
CA LYS A 384 22.70 18.81 31.47
C LYS A 384 24.04 18.73 32.20
N SER A 385 25.17 18.74 31.50
CA SER A 385 26.50 18.75 32.10
C SER A 385 26.82 20.09 32.76
N LEU A 386 26.46 21.20 32.10
CA LEU A 386 26.55 22.56 32.65
C LEU A 386 25.63 22.75 33.87
N ASN A 387 24.40 22.22 33.85
CA ASN A 387 23.50 22.30 35.00
C ASN A 387 23.88 21.35 36.15
N LYS A 388 24.57 20.23 35.88
CA LYS A 388 25.20 19.40 36.92
C LYS A 388 26.32 20.15 37.64
N GLN A 389 27.02 21.06 36.95
CA GLN A 389 27.95 22.02 37.55
C GLN A 389 27.21 23.26 38.11
N LYS A 390 26.22 23.08 38.99
CA LYS A 390 25.65 24.20 39.76
C LYS A 390 26.41 24.57 41.02
N VAL A 391 27.38 23.76 41.44
CA VAL A 391 28.35 24.17 42.47
C VAL A 391 29.58 24.66 41.74
N LEU A 392 29.64 25.97 41.50
CA LEU A 392 30.94 26.61 41.24
C LEU A 392 31.82 26.27 42.44
N PRO A 393 33.00 25.62 42.27
CA PRO A 393 33.89 25.39 43.39
C PRO A 393 34.25 26.76 44.00
N ASP A 394 34.09 26.90 45.32
CA ASP A 394 34.47 28.10 46.06
C ASP A 394 35.96 28.39 45.77
N MET A 395 36.22 29.31 44.84
CA MET A 395 37.56 29.54 44.27
C MET A 395 38.59 30.09 45.29
N LYS A 396 38.19 30.33 46.55
CA LYS A 396 39.01 30.93 47.62
C LYS A 396 38.55 30.51 49.04
N SER A 397 38.12 29.28 49.26
CA SER A 397 37.75 28.84 50.61
C SER A 397 38.98 28.63 51.50
N LEU A 398 38.98 29.24 52.69
CA LEU A 398 40.00 29.01 53.70
C LEU A 398 39.83 27.60 54.29
N THR A 399 40.93 26.83 54.36
CA THR A 399 40.91 25.42 54.77
C THR A 399 41.19 25.21 56.26
N SER A 400 41.59 26.27 56.98
CA SER A 400 41.93 26.24 58.40
C SER A 400 40.91 27.02 59.23
N ILE A 401 40.36 26.38 60.27
CA ILE A 401 39.42 26.99 61.22
C ILE A 401 40.01 28.27 61.85
N GLN A 402 41.32 28.30 62.09
CA GLN A 402 41.99 29.47 62.67
C GLN A 402 41.95 30.69 61.73
N ASP A 403 42.15 30.48 60.44
CA ASP A 403 42.13 31.55 59.44
C ASP A 403 40.70 32.06 59.21
N ILE A 404 39.71 31.15 59.23
CA ILE A 404 38.29 31.50 59.18
C ILE A 404 37.91 32.35 60.39
N LEU A 405 38.32 31.95 61.61
CA LEU A 405 38.08 32.73 62.82
C LEU A 405 38.78 34.09 62.79
N GLN A 406 39.97 34.20 62.18
CA GLN A 406 40.67 35.46 62.01
C GLN A 406 39.97 36.39 61.01
N LYS A 407 39.44 35.84 59.91
CA LYS A 407 38.59 36.55 58.95
C LYS A 407 37.32 37.09 59.62
N VAL A 408 36.63 36.24 60.40
CA VAL A 408 35.45 36.63 61.20
C VAL A 408 35.80 37.73 62.20
N LYS A 409 36.86 37.56 63.01
CA LYS A 409 37.32 38.57 63.98
C LYS A 409 37.66 39.90 63.31
N GLY A 410 38.31 39.86 62.14
CA GLY A 410 38.63 41.05 61.36
C GLY A 410 37.38 41.79 60.88
N GLN A 411 36.38 41.07 60.37
CA GLN A 411 35.12 41.67 59.92
C GLN A 411 34.30 42.23 61.09
N VAL A 412 34.22 41.47 62.19
CA VAL A 412 33.55 41.88 63.43
C VAL A 412 34.15 43.18 63.98
N PHE A 413 35.47 43.30 64.00
CA PHE A 413 36.16 44.50 64.46
C PHE A 413 35.94 45.70 63.53
N ARG A 414 36.12 45.52 62.21
CA ARG A 414 35.96 46.61 61.22
C ARG A 414 34.53 47.12 61.14
N ARG A 415 33.55 46.21 61.17
CA ARG A 415 32.12 46.53 61.04
C ARG A 415 31.44 46.75 62.39
N ARG A 416 32.17 46.63 63.51
CA ARG A 416 31.67 46.73 64.89
C ARG A 416 30.43 45.87 65.15
N ILE A 417 30.42 44.66 64.61
CA ILE A 417 29.28 43.73 64.73
C ILE A 417 29.29 43.11 66.12
N ARG A 418 28.15 43.12 66.82
CA ARG A 418 27.99 42.40 68.09
C ARG A 418 27.37 41.04 67.85
N LEU A 419 28.19 40.03 67.53
CA LEU A 419 27.71 38.67 67.22
C LEU A 419 26.81 38.08 68.29
N TYR A 420 27.04 38.41 69.57
CA TYR A 420 26.22 37.93 70.68
C TYR A 420 24.76 38.37 70.56
N GLU A 421 24.48 39.60 70.13
CA GLU A 421 23.09 40.09 69.98
C GLU A 421 22.36 39.30 68.89
N TRP A 422 23.04 39.00 67.79
CA TRP A 422 22.49 38.19 66.69
C TRP A 422 22.30 36.72 67.04
N LEU A 423 23.17 36.14 67.85
CA LEU A 423 23.06 34.73 68.27
C LEU A 423 22.04 34.56 69.40
N LYS A 424 21.89 35.56 70.27
CA LYS A 424 20.97 35.53 71.42
C LYS A 424 19.52 35.40 70.99
N ASP A 425 19.09 36.12 69.96
CA ASP A 425 17.71 36.05 69.45
C ASP A 425 17.34 34.64 68.93
N HIS A 426 18.36 33.85 68.58
CA HIS A 426 18.24 32.49 68.09
C HIS A 426 18.43 31.41 69.17
N ASP A 427 18.96 31.76 70.35
CA ASP A 427 19.10 30.89 71.54
C ASP A 427 18.02 31.20 72.58
N LYS A 428 16.76 30.89 72.25
CA LYS A 428 15.59 31.16 73.12
C LYS A 428 15.65 30.45 74.47
N LEU A 429 16.43 29.36 74.58
CA LEU A 429 16.56 28.55 75.79
C LEU A 429 17.75 28.98 76.65
N ASN A 430 18.53 29.99 76.23
CA ASN A 430 19.77 30.44 76.88
C ASN A 430 20.71 29.27 77.23
N CYS A 431 20.76 28.24 76.38
CA CYS A 431 21.54 27.04 76.64
C CYS A 431 22.97 27.13 76.08
N GLY A 432 23.28 28.22 75.36
CA GLY A 432 24.58 28.46 74.74
C GLY A 432 24.86 27.54 73.55
N ARG A 433 23.82 26.90 72.99
CA ARG A 433 23.93 25.93 71.89
C ARG A 433 22.90 26.23 70.81
N LEU A 434 23.33 26.18 69.55
CA LEU A 434 22.48 26.40 68.38
C LEU A 434 22.58 25.19 67.44
N SER A 435 21.48 24.83 66.76
CA SER A 435 21.55 23.88 65.66
C SER A 435 22.21 24.51 64.43
N PHE A 436 22.84 23.71 63.58
CA PHE A 436 23.54 24.17 62.37
C PHE A 436 22.68 25.09 61.50
N ASP A 437 21.44 24.69 61.21
CA ASP A 437 20.51 25.52 60.42
C ASP A 437 20.14 26.84 61.11
N THR A 438 20.12 26.86 62.44
CA THR A 438 19.79 28.05 63.22
C THR A 438 20.99 28.99 63.30
N PHE A 439 22.20 28.43 63.42
CA PHE A 439 23.47 29.15 63.37
C PHE A 439 23.68 29.83 62.01
N ARG A 440 23.45 29.11 60.90
CA ARG A 440 23.48 29.69 59.53
C ARG A 440 22.52 30.86 59.40
N ARG A 441 21.29 30.71 59.92
CA ARG A 441 20.26 31.76 59.90
C ARG A 441 20.63 32.99 60.75
N ALA A 442 21.31 32.80 61.88
CA ALA A 442 21.73 33.89 62.75
C ALA A 442 22.93 34.67 62.18
N ILE A 443 23.82 34.00 61.43
CA ILE A 443 25.05 34.60 60.89
C ILE A 443 24.85 35.21 59.49
N ASN A 444 23.93 34.70 58.67
CA ASN A 444 23.70 35.21 57.32
C ASN A 444 23.39 36.73 57.28
N PRO A 445 22.58 37.29 58.20
CA PRO A 445 22.36 38.74 58.29
C PRO A 445 23.61 39.55 58.65
N CYS A 446 24.60 38.94 59.32
CA CYS A 446 25.86 39.60 59.68
C CYS A 446 26.76 39.85 58.46
N GLN A 447 26.43 39.28 57.29
CA GLN A 447 27.16 39.43 56.01
C GLN A 447 28.68 39.25 56.17
N LEU A 448 29.11 38.21 56.89
CA LEU A 448 30.52 37.97 57.20
C LEU A 448 31.35 37.49 56.00
N GLU A 449 30.76 37.41 54.80
CA GLU A 449 31.40 36.97 53.55
C GLU A 449 32.06 35.59 53.68
N LEU A 450 31.41 34.69 54.42
CA LEU A 450 31.82 33.29 54.57
C LEU A 450 31.24 32.47 53.42
N THR A 451 32.08 31.63 52.81
CA THR A 451 31.62 30.67 51.80
C THR A 451 30.91 29.48 52.44
N GLU A 452 30.12 28.70 51.68
CA GLU A 452 29.39 27.55 52.22
C GLU A 452 30.34 26.47 52.77
N SER A 453 31.50 26.32 52.16
CA SER A 453 32.60 25.47 52.65
C SER A 453 33.21 25.96 53.97
N GLU A 454 33.40 27.27 54.15
CA GLU A 454 33.91 27.86 55.40
C GLU A 454 32.90 27.76 56.54
N LEU A 455 31.60 27.92 56.25
CA LEU A 455 30.52 27.72 57.23
C LEU A 455 30.42 26.26 57.67
N SER A 456 30.55 25.32 56.75
CA SER A 456 30.53 23.89 57.08
C SER A 456 31.72 23.51 57.99
N LEU A 457 32.90 24.12 57.79
CA LEU A 457 34.07 23.94 58.67
C LEU A 457 33.95 24.61 60.05
N LEU A 458 33.04 25.56 60.24
CA LEU A 458 32.74 26.15 61.56
C LEU A 458 31.67 25.37 62.33
N GLU A 459 30.98 24.48 61.64
CA GLU A 459 29.91 23.63 62.18
C GLU A 459 30.46 22.29 62.67
N ASP A 460 31.54 21.78 62.07
CA ASP A 460 32.34 20.66 62.58
C ASP A 460 33.13 21.04 63.84
#